data_AF-A0AAP6ZSW0-F1
#
_entry.id   AF-A0AAP6ZSW0-F1
#
_cell.length_a   1.000
_cell.length_b   1.000
_cell.length_c   1.000
_cell.angle_alpha   90.00
_cell.angle_beta   90.00
_cell.angle_gamma   90.00
#
_symmetry.space_group_name_H-M   'P 1'
#
loop_
_entity.id
_entity.type
_entity.pdbx_description
1 polymer ?
#
loop_
_entity_poly.entity_id
_entity_poly.type
_entity_poly.pdbx_seq_one_letter_code
_entity_poly.pdbx_strand_id
1 'polypeptide(L)'
;MANKEKRAKRAKLKAKQQRLAKQKTQQPNRVPQDLYVTDEGIHLVKQSFKEDLEKRLEKRLQSQSFDELTVGGSRIRFDMALAIDGYPFELPEGALEEDYEPLLSTDNYMSGMFDDVIDEVFNSALKRGKEHHP
;
A
#
# COMPACT_ATOMS: atom_id res chain seq x y z
N MET A 1 -71.19 12.66 8.20
CA MET A 1 -69.97 12.91 7.40
C MET A 1 -68.74 12.22 8.02
N ALA A 2 -68.65 10.87 8.01
CA ALA A 2 -67.67 10.14 8.84
C ALA A 2 -66.71 9.18 8.08
N ASN A 3 -66.76 9.14 6.73
CA ASN A 3 -66.06 8.10 5.95
C ASN A 3 -64.86 8.59 5.12
N LYS A 4 -64.66 9.92 4.96
CA LYS A 4 -63.51 10.47 4.23
C LYS A 4 -62.23 10.52 5.08
N GLU A 5 -62.32 10.86 6.36
CA GLU A 5 -61.13 10.99 7.23
C GLU A 5 -60.44 9.66 7.57
N LYS A 6 -61.20 8.58 7.76
CA LYS A 6 -60.62 7.26 8.05
C LYS A 6 -59.78 6.73 6.88
N ARG A 7 -60.16 7.06 5.64
CA ARG A 7 -59.45 6.64 4.41
C ARG A 7 -58.12 7.37 4.24
N ALA A 8 -58.09 8.67 4.56
CA ALA A 8 -56.87 9.49 4.49
C ALA A 8 -55.80 9.05 5.53
N LYS A 9 -56.23 8.66 6.75
CA LYS A 9 -55.30 8.17 7.79
C LYS A 9 -54.68 6.82 7.41
N ARG A 10 -55.43 5.90 6.78
CA ARG A 10 -54.91 4.60 6.31
C ARG A 10 -53.91 4.73 5.16
N ALA A 11 -54.10 5.69 4.25
CA ALA A 11 -53.16 5.94 3.15
C ALA A 11 -51.79 6.44 3.64
N LYS A 12 -51.77 7.33 4.63
CA LYS A 12 -50.53 7.85 5.22
C LYS A 12 -49.73 6.79 5.99
N LEU A 13 -50.42 5.84 6.64
CA LEU A 13 -49.75 4.73 7.36
C LEU A 13 -49.05 3.76 6.40
N LYS A 14 -49.70 3.41 5.28
CA LYS A 14 -49.11 2.53 4.23
C LYS A 14 -47.89 3.15 3.56
N ALA A 15 -47.91 4.46 3.29
CA ALA A 15 -46.78 5.16 2.69
C ALA A 15 -45.55 5.23 3.64
N LYS A 16 -45.76 5.34 4.95
CA LYS A 16 -44.68 5.31 5.95
C LYS A 16 -44.06 3.92 6.09
N GLN A 17 -44.88 2.87 6.06
CA GLN A 17 -44.38 1.48 6.11
C GLN A 17 -43.63 1.07 4.83
N GLN A 18 -44.05 1.54 3.65
CA GLN A 18 -43.32 1.29 2.40
C GLN A 18 -41.96 2.00 2.33
N ARG A 19 -41.80 3.17 2.97
CA ARG A 19 -40.50 3.85 3.08
C ARG A 19 -39.53 3.11 4.01
N LEU A 20 -40.03 2.56 5.12
CA LEU A 20 -39.22 1.77 6.05
C LEU A 20 -38.80 0.41 5.45
N ALA A 21 -39.64 -0.19 4.59
CA ALA A 21 -39.30 -1.44 3.89
C ALA A 21 -38.23 -1.24 2.80
N LYS A 22 -38.21 -0.08 2.12
CA LYS A 22 -37.20 0.24 1.10
C LYS A 22 -35.84 0.66 1.66
N GLN A 23 -35.78 1.10 2.92
CA GLN A 23 -34.51 1.39 3.61
C GLN A 23 -33.83 0.15 4.20
N LYS A 24 -34.53 -1.01 4.28
CA LYS A 24 -33.95 -2.28 4.75
C LYS A 24 -33.36 -3.16 3.63
N THR A 25 -33.44 -2.74 2.37
CA THR A 25 -32.91 -3.49 1.21
C THR A 25 -31.62 -2.92 0.61
N GLN A 26 -31.05 -1.87 1.19
CA GLN A 26 -29.64 -1.54 0.99
C GLN A 26 -28.85 -2.17 2.13
N GLN A 27 -28.72 -3.51 2.08
CA GLN A 27 -27.56 -4.12 2.71
C GLN A 27 -26.34 -3.57 1.98
N PRO A 28 -25.36 -2.99 2.68
CA PRO A 28 -24.09 -2.65 2.05
C PRO A 28 -23.54 -3.93 1.43
N ASN A 29 -22.95 -3.79 0.24
CA ASN A 29 -22.12 -4.79 -0.42
C ASN A 29 -21.49 -5.72 0.63
N ARG A 30 -21.89 -7.00 0.62
CA ARG A 30 -21.06 -8.04 1.22
C ARG A 30 -19.75 -7.95 0.47
N VAL A 31 -18.77 -7.28 1.09
CA VAL A 31 -17.36 -7.50 0.76
C VAL A 31 -17.20 -9.02 0.84
N PRO A 32 -16.81 -9.73 -0.23
CA PRO A 32 -16.49 -11.14 -0.11
C PRO A 32 -15.37 -11.23 0.94
N GLN A 33 -15.70 -11.79 2.10
CA GLN A 33 -14.85 -11.80 3.28
C GLN A 33 -13.73 -12.82 3.20
N ASP A 34 -13.58 -13.52 2.07
CA ASP A 34 -12.58 -14.56 1.88
C ASP A 34 -11.89 -14.37 0.52
N LEU A 35 -11.13 -13.28 0.36
CA LEU A 35 -9.96 -13.37 -0.50
C LEU A 35 -8.95 -14.21 0.28
N TYR A 36 -8.97 -15.53 0.04
CA TYR A 36 -7.92 -16.42 0.54
C TYR A 36 -6.60 -15.88 -0.01
N VAL A 37 -5.84 -15.23 0.86
CA VAL A 37 -4.45 -14.90 0.58
C VAL A 37 -3.74 -16.26 0.55
N THR A 38 -3.57 -16.81 -0.65
CA THR A 38 -2.81 -18.04 -0.82
C THR A 38 -1.33 -17.73 -0.63
N ASP A 39 -0.56 -18.69 -0.13
CA ASP A 39 0.89 -18.55 0.00
C ASP A 39 1.54 -18.21 -1.36
N GLU A 40 0.99 -18.75 -2.44
CA GLU A 40 1.37 -18.42 -3.83
C GLU A 40 1.09 -16.95 -4.18
N GLY A 41 -0.06 -16.42 -3.76
CA GLY A 41 -0.40 -15.01 -3.97
C GLY A 41 0.53 -14.06 -3.23
N ILE A 42 0.86 -14.37 -1.97
CA ILE A 42 1.86 -13.62 -1.19
C ILE A 42 3.21 -13.65 -1.90
N HIS A 43 3.64 -14.83 -2.35
CA HIS A 43 4.91 -15.00 -3.02
C HIS A 43 5.01 -14.14 -4.30
N LEU A 44 3.96 -14.13 -5.13
CA LEU A 44 3.93 -13.33 -6.35
C LEU A 44 4.01 -11.82 -6.06
N VAL A 45 3.32 -11.35 -5.03
CA VAL A 45 3.37 -9.94 -4.61
C VAL A 45 4.76 -9.57 -4.10
N LYS A 46 5.37 -10.42 -3.27
CA LYS A 46 6.75 -10.25 -2.80
C LYS A 46 7.76 -10.22 -3.94
N GLN A 47 7.59 -11.09 -4.93
CA GLN A 47 8.47 -11.14 -6.09
C GLN A 47 8.37 -9.87 -6.94
N SER A 48 7.15 -9.40 -7.23
CA SER A 48 6.96 -8.12 -7.95
C SER A 48 7.60 -6.96 -7.19
N PHE A 49 7.38 -6.91 -5.87
CA PHE A 49 8.00 -5.89 -5.03
C PHE A 49 9.54 -5.97 -5.06
N LYS A 50 10.11 -7.18 -5.02
CA LYS A 50 11.56 -7.38 -5.12
C LYS A 50 12.11 -6.80 -6.43
N GLU A 51 11.48 -7.11 -7.55
CA GLU A 51 11.92 -6.64 -8.86
C GLU A 51 11.89 -5.12 -8.95
N ASP A 52 10.85 -4.47 -8.41
CA ASP A 52 10.74 -3.01 -8.41
C ASP A 52 11.75 -2.36 -7.46
N LEU A 53 11.99 -2.96 -6.30
CA LEU A 53 13.03 -2.53 -5.37
C LEU A 53 14.43 -2.64 -5.98
N GLU A 54 14.74 -3.76 -6.66
CA GLU A 54 16.02 -3.98 -7.33
C GLU A 54 16.24 -2.99 -8.49
N LYS A 55 15.23 -2.76 -9.34
CA LYS A 55 15.30 -1.75 -10.41
C LYS A 55 15.57 -0.36 -9.86
N ARG A 56 14.87 0.01 -8.77
CA ARG A 56 15.05 1.32 -8.15
C ARG A 56 16.44 1.45 -7.54
N LEU A 57 16.93 0.42 -6.86
CA LEU A 57 18.29 0.37 -6.37
C LEU A 57 19.31 0.53 -7.51
N GLU A 58 19.18 -0.22 -8.59
CA GLU A 58 20.07 -0.13 -9.75
C GLU A 58 20.10 1.29 -10.32
N LYS A 59 18.93 1.93 -10.48
CA LYS A 59 18.84 3.33 -10.93
C LYS A 59 19.58 4.28 -10.00
N ARG A 60 19.45 4.12 -8.67
CA ARG A 60 20.19 4.98 -7.71
C ARG A 60 21.69 4.74 -7.78
N LEU A 61 22.11 3.50 -8.00
CA LEU A 61 23.52 3.15 -8.11
C LEU A 61 24.19 3.69 -9.38
N GLN A 62 23.43 4.19 -10.35
CA GLN A 62 23.98 4.90 -11.51
C GLN A 62 24.51 6.30 -11.17
N SER A 63 23.98 6.94 -10.11
CA SER A 63 24.35 8.31 -9.74
C SER A 63 25.14 8.43 -8.44
N GLN A 64 25.07 7.43 -7.55
CA GLN A 64 25.77 7.42 -6.27
C GLN A 64 26.16 5.99 -5.87
N SER A 65 27.20 5.85 -5.05
CA SER A 65 27.60 4.55 -4.51
C SER A 65 26.60 4.03 -3.46
N PHE A 66 26.65 2.72 -3.19
CA PHE A 66 25.83 2.13 -2.13
C PHE A 66 26.16 2.73 -0.75
N ASP A 67 27.43 3.05 -0.50
CA ASP A 67 27.86 3.61 0.78
C ASP A 67 27.33 5.03 0.99
N GLU A 68 27.30 5.85 -0.06
CA GLU A 68 26.68 7.18 -0.04
C GLU A 68 25.15 7.08 0.12
N LEU A 69 24.51 6.16 -0.61
CA LEU A 69 23.07 5.92 -0.55
C LEU A 69 22.61 5.53 0.86
N THR A 70 23.37 4.65 1.50
CA THR A 70 23.02 4.08 2.81
C THR A 70 23.73 4.75 3.98
N VAL A 71 24.61 5.72 3.72
CA VAL A 71 25.46 6.37 4.74
C VAL A 71 26.17 5.32 5.61
N GLY A 72 27.11 4.57 5.02
CA GLY A 72 27.88 3.56 5.76
C GLY A 72 27.19 2.21 5.93
N GLY A 73 26.24 1.86 5.05
CA GLY A 73 25.48 0.61 5.16
C GLY A 73 24.35 0.66 6.18
N SER A 74 23.74 1.82 6.46
CA SER A 74 22.57 1.90 7.33
C SER A 74 21.32 1.36 6.64
N ARG A 75 20.66 0.40 7.29
CA ARG A 75 19.41 -0.22 6.83
C ARG A 75 18.27 0.79 6.69
N ILE A 76 18.09 1.64 7.70
CA ILE A 76 17.05 2.67 7.69
C ILE A 76 17.29 3.67 6.56
N ARG A 77 18.55 4.05 6.31
CA ARG A 77 18.90 4.95 5.21
C ARG A 77 18.61 4.32 3.85
N PHE A 78 18.86 3.01 3.70
CA PHE A 78 18.49 2.28 2.51
C PHE A 78 16.97 2.34 2.26
N ASP A 79 16.16 2.04 3.27
CA ASP A 79 14.69 2.02 3.15
C ASP A 79 14.16 3.39 2.73
N MET A 80 14.67 4.44 3.37
CA MET A 80 14.34 5.82 3.03
C MET A 80 14.80 6.17 1.62
N ALA A 81 16.06 5.92 1.26
CA ALA A 81 16.63 6.32 -0.03
C ALA A 81 15.97 5.63 -1.23
N LEU A 82 15.41 4.43 -1.04
CA LEU A 82 14.61 3.73 -2.05
C LEU A 82 13.11 4.06 -1.97
N ALA A 83 12.71 4.92 -1.03
CA ALA A 83 11.33 5.29 -0.77
C ALA A 83 10.44 4.04 -0.65
N ILE A 84 10.81 3.12 0.24
CA ILE A 84 10.03 1.90 0.46
C ILE A 84 8.65 2.25 0.98
N ASP A 85 8.56 3.04 2.05
CA ASP A 85 7.32 3.61 2.59
C ASP A 85 7.17 5.11 2.30
N GLY A 86 7.98 5.61 1.35
CA GLY A 86 8.04 7.01 0.93
C GLY A 86 9.34 7.69 1.35
N TYR A 87 9.64 8.82 0.71
CA TYR A 87 10.80 9.65 1.09
C TYR A 87 10.37 10.74 2.09
N PRO A 88 10.92 10.77 3.31
CA PRO A 88 10.42 11.66 4.36
C PRO A 88 11.05 13.06 4.36
N PHE A 89 11.96 13.33 3.41
CA PHE A 89 12.64 14.62 3.29
C PHE A 89 12.22 15.35 2.02
N GLU A 90 12.63 16.61 1.91
CA GLU A 90 12.50 17.37 0.67
C GLU A 90 13.35 16.70 -0.43
N LEU A 91 12.76 16.58 -1.62
CA LEU A 91 13.45 16.00 -2.76
C LEU A 91 14.61 16.91 -3.18
N PRO A 92 15.78 16.34 -3.51
CA PRO A 92 16.88 17.14 -4.01
C PRO A 92 16.52 17.83 -5.32
N GLU A 93 17.09 19.00 -5.57
CA GLU A 93 16.80 19.79 -6.76
C GLU A 93 17.07 18.98 -8.05
N GLY A 94 16.11 18.96 -8.96
CA GLY A 94 16.18 18.18 -10.21
C GLY A 94 15.81 16.70 -10.06
N ALA A 95 15.42 16.23 -8.87
CA ALA A 95 14.85 14.90 -8.69
C ALA A 95 13.46 14.78 -9.32
N LEU A 96 13.17 13.61 -9.90
CA LEU A 96 11.84 13.24 -10.35
C LEU A 96 11.03 12.71 -9.17
N GLU A 97 9.84 13.25 -8.95
CA GLU A 97 8.96 12.86 -7.84
C GLU A 97 8.57 11.38 -7.90
N GLU A 98 8.31 10.86 -9.10
CA GLU A 98 7.98 9.45 -9.38
C GLU A 98 9.04 8.47 -8.83
N ASP A 99 10.31 8.87 -8.77
CA ASP A 99 11.40 8.03 -8.25
C ASP A 99 11.40 7.88 -6.73
N TYR A 100 10.60 8.70 -6.05
CA TYR A 100 10.46 8.75 -4.60
C TYR A 100 9.03 8.47 -4.14
N GLU A 101 8.15 8.08 -5.06
CA GLU A 101 6.84 7.54 -4.71
C GLU A 101 7.01 6.23 -3.92
N PRO A 102 6.20 6.03 -2.86
CA PRO A 102 6.29 4.85 -2.01
C PRO A 102 6.04 3.55 -2.79
N LEU A 103 6.92 2.56 -2.64
CA LEU A 103 6.68 1.20 -3.16
C LEU A 103 5.65 0.44 -2.33
N LEU A 104 5.59 0.73 -1.03
CA LEU A 104 4.68 0.15 -0.05
C LEU A 104 3.93 1.27 0.67
N SER A 105 2.70 0.99 1.06
CA SER A 105 2.05 1.82 2.08
C SER A 105 2.77 1.65 3.42
N THR A 106 2.64 2.66 4.30
CA THR A 106 3.16 2.59 5.67
C THR A 106 2.66 1.35 6.40
N ASP A 107 1.39 0.99 6.25
CA ASP A 107 0.81 -0.20 6.88
C ASP A 107 1.49 -1.50 6.39
N ASN A 108 1.77 -1.60 5.09
CA ASN A 108 2.45 -2.77 4.53
C ASN A 108 3.91 -2.86 5.00
N TYR A 109 4.62 -1.74 5.05
CA TYR A 109 5.98 -1.69 5.57
C TYR A 109 6.03 -2.06 7.06
N MET A 110 5.16 -1.47 7.88
CA MET A 110 5.06 -1.75 9.32
C MET A 110 4.57 -3.17 9.64
N SER A 111 3.89 -3.84 8.70
CA SER A 111 3.42 -5.22 8.90
C SER A 111 4.55 -6.26 8.96
N GLY A 112 5.76 -5.92 8.49
CA GLY A 112 6.87 -6.85 8.35
C GLY A 112 6.69 -7.88 7.24
N MET A 113 5.61 -7.79 6.44
CA MET A 113 5.31 -8.74 5.38
C MET A 113 6.44 -8.82 4.34
N PHE A 114 7.17 -7.74 4.09
CA PHE A 114 8.20 -7.66 3.05
C PHE A 114 9.63 -7.64 3.60
N ASP A 115 9.83 -7.69 4.92
CA ASP A 115 11.15 -7.52 5.55
C ASP A 115 12.18 -8.50 5.01
N ASP A 116 11.77 -9.75 4.76
CA ASP A 116 12.61 -10.79 4.17
C ASP A 116 13.14 -10.40 2.78
N VAL A 117 12.25 -9.88 1.92
CA VAL A 117 12.61 -9.40 0.57
C VAL A 117 13.53 -8.20 0.67
N ILE A 118 13.18 -7.23 1.52
CA ILE A 118 13.96 -6.00 1.63
C ILE A 118 15.36 -6.34 2.19
N ASP A 119 15.47 -7.20 3.20
CA ASP A 119 16.74 -7.64 3.78
C ASP A 119 17.57 -8.42 2.76
N GLU A 120 16.96 -9.25 1.93
CA GLU A 120 17.66 -9.96 0.86
C GLU A 120 18.34 -8.99 -0.11
N VAL A 121 17.59 -7.99 -0.60
CA VAL A 121 18.11 -6.97 -1.53
C VAL A 121 19.21 -6.14 -0.87
N PHE A 122 18.96 -5.67 0.36
CA PHE A 122 19.93 -4.88 1.12
C PHE A 122 21.25 -5.63 1.34
N ASN A 123 21.19 -6.88 1.82
CA ASN A 123 22.38 -7.68 2.10
C ASN A 123 23.15 -8.03 0.82
N SER A 124 22.43 -8.27 -0.28
CA SER A 124 23.04 -8.51 -1.59
C SER A 124 23.80 -7.28 -2.09
N ALA A 125 23.21 -6.10 -1.94
CA ALA A 125 23.84 -4.83 -2.31
C ALA A 125 25.05 -4.51 -1.42
N LEU A 126 24.93 -4.74 -0.10
CA LEU A 126 26.01 -4.53 0.86
C LEU A 126 27.22 -5.43 0.55
N LYS A 127 27.00 -6.69 0.16
CA LYS A 127 28.08 -7.60 -0.26
C LYS A 127 28.79 -7.10 -1.52
N ARG A 128 28.01 -6.74 -2.55
CA ARG A 128 28.56 -6.18 -3.81
C ARG A 128 29.36 -4.90 -3.58
N GLY A 129 28.89 -4.02 -2.69
CA GLY A 129 29.60 -2.79 -2.33
C GLY A 129 30.95 -3.04 -1.63
N LYS A 130 31.05 -4.12 -0.84
CA LYS A 130 32.30 -4.50 -0.15
C LYS A 130 33.33 -5.15 -1.08
N GLU A 131 32.90 -5.85 -2.12
CA GLU A 131 33.80 -6.47 -3.10
C GLU A 131 34.47 -5.44 -4.03
N HIS A 132 33.94 -4.23 -4.14
CA HIS A 132 34.46 -3.15 -4.98
C HIS A 132 35.33 -2.11 -4.25
N HIS A 133 35.62 -2.30 -2.97
CA HIS A 133 36.58 -1.48 -2.22
C HIS A 133 37.86 -2.28 -1.94
N PRO A 134 38.96 -2.08 -2.71
CA PRO A 134 40.29 -2.59 -2.39
C PRO A 134 40.93 -1.91 -1.18
#